data_AF-A0A7V9HHL5-F1
#
_entry.id   AF-A0A7V9HHL5-F1
#
_cell.length_a   1.000
_cell.length_b   1.000
_cell.length_c   1.000
_cell.angle_alpha   90.00
_cell.angle_beta   90.00
_cell.angle_gamma   90.00
#
_symmetry.space_group_name_H-M   'P 1'
#
loop_
_entity.id
_entity.type
_entity.pdbx_description
1 polymer ?
#
loop_
_entity_poly.entity_id
_entity_poly.type
_entity_poly.pdbx_seq_one_letter_code
_entity_poly.pdbx_strand_id
1 'polypeptide(L)'
;MVNEMALRQSGHHALPVESDTTDPPDYELPPIRVLNREETRTFFDDKVRELLGISAEEFVERWHAGDYADILDNSPRSDIMYLTLLGNLGRSK
;
A
#
# COMPACT_ATOMS: atom_id res chain seq x y z
N MET A 1 -13.23 47.18 39.01
CA MET A 1 -12.60 45.86 39.08
C MET A 1 -12.73 45.25 37.70
N VAL A 2 -11.67 45.32 36.91
CA VAL A 2 -11.64 44.86 35.51
C VAL A 2 -11.10 43.44 35.51
N ASN A 3 -11.91 42.48 35.06
CA ASN A 3 -11.44 41.11 34.86
C ASN A 3 -10.99 40.93 33.41
N GLU A 4 -9.67 40.87 33.25
CA GLU A 4 -8.91 40.00 32.35
C GLU A 4 -9.48 39.67 30.96
N MET A 5 -8.98 40.44 29.99
CA MET A 5 -8.34 40.02 28.75
C MET A 5 -8.78 38.70 28.07
N ALA A 6 -9.23 38.89 26.83
CA ALA A 6 -9.39 37.92 25.76
C ALA A 6 -8.26 36.87 25.65
N LEU A 7 -8.64 35.59 25.52
CA LEU A 7 -7.84 34.61 24.78
C LEU A 7 -8.70 33.49 24.18
N ARG A 8 -8.91 33.64 22.86
CA ARG A 8 -8.96 32.59 21.84
C ARG A 8 -10.12 31.59 21.84
N GLN A 9 -10.95 31.80 20.82
CA GLN A 9 -11.72 30.78 20.12
C GLN A 9 -10.86 29.55 19.81
N SER A 10 -11.37 28.37 20.17
CA SER A 10 -11.31 27.16 19.34
C SER A 10 -12.20 26.11 20.00
N GLY A 11 -13.50 26.17 19.67
CA GLY A 11 -14.40 25.04 19.89
C GLY A 11 -13.93 23.90 18.99
N HIS A 12 -13.42 22.82 19.60
CA HIS A 12 -13.30 21.54 18.91
C HIS A 12 -14.73 21.03 18.67
N HIS A 13 -15.32 21.45 17.56
CA HIS A 13 -16.52 20.84 17.00
C HIS A 13 -16.12 19.45 16.53
N ALA A 14 -16.15 18.47 17.44
CA ALA A 14 -16.17 17.07 17.04
C ALA A 14 -17.45 16.90 16.23
N LEU A 15 -17.31 16.71 14.92
CA LEU A 15 -18.44 16.32 14.09
C LEU A 15 -19.01 15.02 14.68
N PRO A 16 -20.34 14.90 14.85
CA PRO A 16 -20.92 13.60 15.10
C PRO A 16 -20.54 12.73 13.91
N VAL A 17 -19.73 11.70 14.13
CA VAL A 17 -19.65 10.59 13.19
C VAL A 17 -21.03 9.96 13.29
N GLU A 18 -21.95 10.41 12.45
CA GLU A 18 -23.14 9.64 12.14
C GLU A 18 -22.58 8.35 11.56
N SER A 19 -22.49 7.30 12.40
CA SER A 19 -22.24 5.96 11.94
C SER A 19 -23.42 5.62 11.05
N ASP A 20 -23.28 5.92 9.77
CA ASP A 20 -24.11 5.38 8.72
C ASP A 20 -23.98 3.86 8.84
N THR A 21 -24.92 3.24 9.56
CA THR A 21 -25.02 1.79 9.71
C THR A 21 -25.60 1.16 8.44
N THR A 22 -25.43 1.81 7.28
CA THR A 22 -25.65 1.18 6.00
C THR A 22 -24.66 0.02 5.93
N ASP A 23 -25.18 -1.20 6.08
CA ASP A 23 -24.43 -2.41 5.76
C ASP A 23 -23.75 -2.16 4.41
N PRO A 24 -22.42 -2.29 4.30
CA PRO A 24 -21.78 -2.20 3.00
C PRO A 24 -22.52 -3.19 2.10
N PRO A 25 -22.92 -2.80 0.87
CA PRO A 25 -23.68 -3.70 0.02
C PRO A 25 -22.90 -5.01 -0.10
N ASP A 26 -23.62 -6.14 -0.15
CA ASP A 26 -23.05 -7.49 -0.23
C ASP A 26 -22.14 -7.60 -1.46
N TYR A 27 -20.89 -7.17 -1.33
CA TYR A 27 -19.85 -7.38 -2.31
C TYR A 27 -19.40 -8.81 -2.10
N GLU A 28 -19.88 -9.72 -2.94
CA GLU A 28 -19.26 -11.03 -3.08
C GLU A 28 -17.79 -10.79 -3.50
N LEU A 29 -16.89 -10.90 -2.53
CA LEU A 29 -15.46 -10.79 -2.80
C LEU A 29 -15.07 -11.92 -3.75
N PRO A 30 -14.21 -11.66 -4.74
CA PRO A 30 -13.70 -12.71 -5.59
C PRO A 30 -13.00 -13.77 -4.73
N PRO A 31 -13.11 -15.06 -5.09
CA PRO A 31 -12.50 -16.13 -4.32
C PRO A 31 -10.98 -15.95 -4.26
N ILE A 32 -10.40 -16.20 -3.07
CA ILE A 32 -8.95 -16.20 -2.88
C ILE A 32 -8.35 -17.36 -3.67
N ARG A 33 -7.44 -17.05 -4.60
CA ARG A 33 -6.69 -18.05 -5.39
C ARG A 33 -5.27 -18.19 -4.87
N VAL A 34 -4.89 -19.41 -4.50
CA VAL A 34 -3.50 -19.75 -4.18
C VAL A 34 -2.77 -20.11 -5.47
N LEU A 35 -1.65 -19.44 -5.74
CA LEU A 35 -0.83 -19.69 -6.92
C LEU A 35 0.22 -20.75 -6.61
N ASN A 36 0.48 -21.64 -7.57
CA ASN A 36 1.66 -22.50 -7.49
C ASN A 36 2.94 -21.69 -7.78
N ARG A 37 4.12 -22.32 -7.63
CA ARG A 37 5.41 -21.65 -7.82
C ARG A 37 5.59 -21.03 -9.21
N GLU A 38 5.26 -21.77 -10.27
CA GLU A 38 5.44 -21.31 -11.64
C GLU A 38 4.48 -20.17 -11.95
N GLU A 39 3.21 -20.32 -11.55
CA GLU A 39 2.21 -19.26 -11.67
C GLU A 39 2.61 -18.00 -10.89
N THR A 40 3.19 -18.15 -9.70
CA THR A 40 3.67 -17.02 -8.89
C THR A 40 4.81 -16.29 -9.60
N ARG A 41 5.73 -17.04 -10.23
CA ARG A 41 6.84 -16.46 -10.97
C ARG A 41 6.36 -15.68 -12.19
N THR A 42 5.46 -16.25 -12.99
CA THR A 42 4.87 -15.57 -14.15
C THR A 42 4.09 -14.34 -13.72
N PHE A 43 3.25 -14.47 -12.69
CA PHE A 43 2.48 -13.34 -12.15
C PHE A 43 3.38 -12.20 -11.67
N PHE A 44 4.50 -12.51 -11.01
CA PHE A 44 5.47 -11.51 -10.59
C PHE A 44 6.13 -10.80 -11.77
N ASP A 45 6.60 -11.53 -12.78
CA ASP A 45 7.22 -10.96 -13.98
C ASP A 45 6.25 -10.06 -14.75
N ASP A 46 4.99 -10.47 -14.88
CA ASP A 46 3.95 -9.66 -15.50
C ASP A 46 3.71 -8.35 -14.73
N LYS A 47 3.67 -8.41 -13.39
CA LYS A 47 3.47 -7.21 -12.56
C LYS A 47 4.66 -6.26 -12.58
N VAL A 48 5.88 -6.77 -12.61
CA VAL A 48 7.07 -5.93 -12.75
C VAL A 48 7.07 -5.23 -14.11
N ARG A 49 6.73 -5.95 -15.19
CA ARG A 49 6.61 -5.34 -16.52
C ARG A 49 5.51 -4.29 -16.59
N GLU A 50 4.34 -4.58 -16.02
CA GLU A 50 3.20 -3.66 -16.00
C GLU A 50 3.52 -2.35 -15.27
N LEU A 51 4.15 -2.44 -14.09
CA LEU A 51 4.35 -1.29 -13.22
C LEU A 51 5.63 -0.50 -13.53
N LEU A 52 6.69 -1.18 -13.96
CA LEU A 52 8.03 -0.59 -14.10
C LEU A 52 8.61 -0.70 -15.52
N GLY A 53 7.99 -1.48 -16.41
CA GLY A 53 8.48 -1.65 -17.79
C GLY A 53 9.79 -2.43 -17.92
N ILE A 54 10.25 -3.10 -16.85
CA ILE A 54 11.48 -3.91 -16.81
C ILE A 54 11.15 -5.39 -16.57
N SER A 55 12.14 -6.26 -16.69
CA SER A 55 11.98 -7.68 -16.33
C SER A 55 12.00 -7.87 -14.80
N ALA A 56 11.39 -8.96 -14.32
CA ALA A 56 11.52 -9.34 -12.90
C ALA A 56 12.98 -9.54 -12.45
N GLU A 57 13.83 -10.06 -13.33
CA GLU A 57 15.25 -10.27 -13.03
C GLU A 57 15.97 -8.94 -12.79
N GLU A 58 15.76 -7.97 -13.68
CA GLU A 58 16.32 -6.62 -13.54
C GLU A 58 15.80 -5.91 -12.28
N PHE A 59 14.52 -6.09 -11.94
CA PHE A 59 13.98 -5.56 -10.68
C PHE A 59 14.69 -6.15 -9.47
N VAL A 60 14.93 -7.46 -9.45
CA VAL A 60 15.62 -8.14 -8.35
C VAL A 60 17.08 -7.68 -8.24
N GLU A 61 17.77 -7.48 -9.36
CA GLU A 61 19.13 -6.93 -9.37
C GLU A 61 19.18 -5.52 -8.75
N ARG A 62 18.31 -4.61 -9.21
CA ARG A 62 18.20 -3.24 -8.69
C ARG A 62 17.81 -3.22 -7.21
N TRP A 63 16.92 -4.12 -6.81
CA TRP A 63 16.55 -4.31 -5.41
C TRP A 63 17.75 -4.71 -4.55
N HIS A 64 18.55 -5.68 -5.00
CA HIS A 64 19.76 -6.11 -4.29
C HIS A 64 20.88 -5.05 -4.33
N ALA A 65 20.93 -4.22 -5.36
CA ALA A 65 21.84 -3.06 -5.43
C ALA A 65 21.43 -1.92 -4.47
N GLY A 66 20.19 -1.95 -3.96
CA GLY A 66 19.67 -0.93 -3.05
C GLY A 66 19.07 0.29 -3.75
N ASP A 67 18.84 0.23 -5.07
CA ASP A 67 18.31 1.35 -5.88
C ASP A 67 16.95 1.87 -5.39
N TYR A 68 16.23 1.05 -4.61
CA TYR A 68 14.92 1.38 -4.06
C TYR A 68 14.93 1.69 -2.56
N ALA A 69 16.08 1.70 -1.89
CA ALA A 69 16.18 1.88 -0.44
C ALA A 69 15.56 3.21 0.02
N ASP A 70 15.87 4.30 -0.68
CA ASP A 70 15.40 5.65 -0.32
C ASP A 70 13.91 5.89 -0.64
N ILE A 71 13.34 5.07 -1.52
CA ILE A 71 11.96 5.22 -2.02
C ILE A 71 10.94 4.65 -1.02
N LEU A 72 11.33 3.65 -0.24
CA LEU A 72 10.46 2.98 0.72
C LEU A 72 10.09 3.87 1.93
N ASP A 73 10.96 4.82 2.29
CA ASP A 73 10.78 5.62 3.50
C ASP A 73 9.98 6.92 3.27
N ASN A 74 9.92 7.44 2.04
CA ASN A 74 9.40 8.80 1.80
C ASN A 74 8.56 8.99 0.52
N SER A 75 8.24 7.93 -0.24
CA SER A 75 7.58 8.07 -1.53
C SER A 75 6.19 7.43 -1.60
N PRO A 76 5.20 8.05 -2.28
CA PRO A 76 3.92 7.41 -2.59
C PRO A 76 4.02 6.30 -3.65
N ARG A 77 5.22 5.76 -3.92
CA ARG A 77 5.43 4.66 -4.88
C ARG A 77 5.05 3.32 -4.25
N SER A 78 3.75 3.16 -4.02
CA SER A 78 3.10 1.92 -3.58
C SER A 78 3.50 0.71 -4.42
N ASP A 79 3.80 0.93 -5.69
CA ASP A 79 4.12 -0.13 -6.66
C ASP A 79 5.40 -0.87 -6.29
N ILE A 80 6.43 -0.17 -5.81
CA ILE A 80 7.69 -0.79 -5.40
C ILE A 80 7.48 -1.61 -4.13
N MET A 81 6.75 -1.08 -3.14
CA MET A 81 6.39 -1.84 -1.94
C MET A 81 5.56 -3.09 -2.27
N TYR A 82 4.57 -2.94 -3.14
CA TYR A 82 3.73 -4.03 -3.62
C TYR A 82 4.56 -5.13 -4.29
N LEU A 83 5.49 -4.75 -5.18
CA LEU A 83 6.39 -5.70 -5.84
C LEU A 83 7.35 -6.38 -4.86
N THR A 84 7.87 -5.67 -3.86
CA THR A 84 8.70 -6.29 -2.81
C THR A 84 7.94 -7.35 -2.02
N LEU A 85 6.69 -7.06 -1.63
CA LEU A 85 5.84 -8.02 -0.94
C LEU A 85 5.54 -9.25 -1.81
N LEU A 86 5.23 -9.02 -3.09
CA LEU A 86 4.93 -10.09 -4.04
C LEU A 86 6.16 -10.99 -4.30
N GLY A 87 7.34 -10.40 -4.45
CA GLY A 87 8.59 -11.12 -4.67
C GLY A 87 9.01 -11.99 -3.46
N ASN A 88 8.58 -11.64 -2.25
CA ASN A 88 8.83 -12.44 -1.05
C ASN A 88 7.86 -13.62 -0.91
N LEU A 89 6.61 -13.47 -1.35
CA LEU A 89 5.60 -14.54 -1.33
C LEU A 89 5.99 -15.72 -2.24
N GLY A 90 6.66 -15.46 -3.36
CA GLY A 90 7.18 -16.51 -4.25
C GLY A 90 8.43 -17.24 -3.74
N ARG A 91 9.08 -16.75 -2.67
CA ARG A 91 10.30 -17.32 -2.09
C ARG A 91 10.09 -18.14 -0.82
N SER A 92 8.93 -18.05 -0.16
CA SER A 92 8.67 -18.84 1.04
C SER A 92 8.50 -20.32 0.69
N LYS A 93 9.26 -21.16 1.40
CA LYS A 93 9.22 -22.63 1.34
C LYS A 93 7.88 -23.19 1.81
#